data_AF-A0A842IG21-F1
#
_entry.id   AF-A0A842IG21-F1
#
_cell.length_a   1.000
_cell.length_b   1.000
_cell.length_c   1.000
_cell.angle_alpha   90.00
_cell.angle_beta   90.00
_cell.angle_gamma   90.00
#
_symmetry.space_group_name_H-M   'P 1'
#
loop_
_entity.id
_entity.type
_entity.pdbx_description
1 polymer ?
#
loop_
_entity_poly.entity_id
_entity_poly.type
_entity_poly.pdbx_seq_one_letter_code
_entity_poly.pdbx_strand_id
1 'polypeptide(L)'
;MKKAINKFLTASLVLALLGCSSDDKVIDIVEAELQTGAFLRITNTTGGAINKNDTSSSASVTFEFDGQDPSELASVDVFLTYTDNDDTDGADESVGPLQLGPTLTPDDFEVSDFGLPITTVEYTLGDALTLFGLNASQITGGDRFTLEWTVTLTDGRTFGPGDANGNVSAVGGFYSSPYNYVSLVVCPPQPGVWTIDMEDTYGDGWQTSSGGGGSGITFELNDGTVFEVSLCSDYGPRPGCVEDPNDVAGSVPSQGTATITVPEGTSSMVATFPGDFYGEIAFTITSPTGNVLANYSPGSSAGPIDLDYCNDTF
;
A
#
# COMPACT_ATOMS: atom_id res chain seq x y z
N MET A 1 -5.48 81.81 8.87
CA MET A 1 -5.19 80.43 9.30
C MET A 1 -5.69 79.45 8.23
N LYS A 2 -4.92 79.31 7.14
CA LYS A 2 -5.19 78.40 6.01
C LYS A 2 -3.81 78.17 5.37
N LYS A 3 -3.09 77.09 5.71
CA LYS A 3 -1.88 76.63 4.97
C LYS A 3 -1.11 75.42 5.53
N ALA A 4 -1.62 74.68 6.54
CA ALA A 4 -0.87 73.54 7.11
C ALA A 4 -1.33 72.14 6.66
N ILE A 5 -2.44 72.00 5.93
CA ILE A 5 -3.03 70.68 5.62
C ILE A 5 -2.52 70.07 4.30
N ASN A 6 -1.92 70.85 3.39
CA ASN A 6 -1.66 70.38 2.02
C ASN A 6 -0.22 69.88 1.74
N LYS A 7 0.61 69.69 2.76
CA LYS A 7 1.98 69.15 2.59
C LYS A 7 2.21 67.78 3.24
N PHE A 8 1.26 67.29 4.05
CA PHE A 8 1.32 65.94 4.61
C PHE A 8 0.70 64.88 3.70
N LEU A 9 -0.16 65.27 2.76
CA LEU A 9 -0.82 64.32 1.85
C LEU A 9 0.08 63.81 0.71
N THR A 10 1.15 64.54 0.38
CA THR A 10 2.04 64.19 -0.74
C THR A 10 3.24 63.32 -0.30
N ALA A 11 3.53 63.25 1.01
CA ALA A 11 4.59 62.40 1.56
C ALA A 11 4.11 60.96 1.83
N SER A 12 2.81 60.75 2.04
CA SER A 12 2.24 59.42 2.30
C SER A 12 1.97 58.60 1.02
N LEU A 13 1.93 59.22 -0.16
CA LEU A 13 1.68 58.50 -1.42
C LEU A 13 2.96 57.97 -2.08
N VAL A 14 4.14 58.48 -1.70
CA VAL A 14 5.44 57.99 -2.20
C VAL A 14 5.96 56.81 -1.38
N LEU A 15 5.55 56.67 -0.11
CA LEU A 15 5.87 55.51 0.72
C LEU A 15 5.02 54.27 0.40
N ALA A 16 3.90 54.43 -0.30
CA ALA A 16 3.03 53.32 -0.71
C ALA A 16 3.53 52.55 -1.94
N LEU A 17 4.56 53.07 -2.64
CA LEU A 17 5.13 52.43 -3.85
C LEU A 17 6.42 51.64 -3.56
N LEU A 18 6.87 51.56 -2.30
CA LEU A 18 8.04 50.79 -1.88
C LEU A 18 7.68 49.57 -1.00
N GLY A 19 6.38 49.26 -0.87
CA GLY A 19 5.86 48.23 0.05
C GLY A 19 5.55 46.88 -0.58
N CYS A 20 5.92 46.62 -1.84
CA CYS A 20 5.98 45.26 -2.36
C CYS A 20 7.43 44.77 -2.24
N SER A 21 7.88 44.42 -1.04
CA SER A 21 8.79 43.28 -0.98
C SER A 21 7.92 42.08 -1.34
N SER A 22 8.28 41.40 -2.41
CA SER A 22 7.95 39.98 -2.54
C SER A 22 8.68 39.30 -1.40
N ASP A 23 8.04 39.26 -0.23
CA ASP A 23 8.41 38.31 0.79
C ASP A 23 8.09 36.95 0.16
N ASP A 24 9.09 36.31 -0.43
CA ASP A 24 9.02 34.91 -0.83
C ASP A 24 8.53 34.18 0.42
N LYS A 25 7.27 33.73 0.40
CA LYS A 25 6.76 33.01 1.56
C LYS A 25 7.58 31.74 1.67
N VAL A 26 7.77 31.25 2.89
CA VAL A 26 8.34 29.91 3.09
C VAL A 26 7.56 28.87 2.27
N ILE A 27 6.26 29.10 2.03
CA ILE A 27 5.45 28.29 1.11
C ILE A 27 5.90 28.39 -0.35
N ASP A 28 6.29 29.57 -0.84
CA ASP A 28 6.74 29.76 -2.22
C ASP A 28 8.14 29.16 -2.43
N ILE A 29 8.98 29.17 -1.39
CA ILE A 29 10.28 28.46 -1.38
C ILE A 29 10.06 26.94 -1.35
N VAL A 30 9.10 26.45 -0.56
CA VAL A 30 8.76 25.02 -0.50
C VAL A 30 8.14 24.54 -1.82
N GLU A 31 7.31 25.32 -2.50
CA GLU A 31 6.80 24.98 -3.84
C GLU A 31 7.90 25.01 -4.92
N ALA A 32 8.91 25.87 -4.80
CA ALA A 32 10.06 25.90 -5.71
C ALA A 32 11.11 24.81 -5.43
N GLU A 33 11.18 24.29 -4.20
CA GLU A 33 12.03 23.18 -3.78
C GLU A 33 11.35 21.80 -3.90
N LEU A 34 10.02 21.77 -4.07
CA LEU A 34 9.29 20.57 -4.48
C LEU A 34 9.53 20.35 -5.97
N GLN A 35 10.54 19.55 -6.30
CA GLN A 35 10.56 18.92 -7.61
C GLN A 35 9.29 18.10 -7.78
N THR A 36 8.35 18.58 -8.58
CA THR A 36 7.30 17.75 -9.17
C THR A 36 8.00 16.70 -10.03
N GLY A 37 8.14 15.49 -9.48
CA GLY A 37 8.58 14.31 -10.21
C GLY A 37 7.41 13.72 -10.98
N ALA A 38 7.69 12.97 -12.04
CA ALA A 38 6.67 12.11 -12.62
C ALA A 38 6.26 11.04 -11.61
N PHE A 39 5.02 10.57 -11.75
CA PHE A 39 4.53 9.42 -10.99
C PHE A 39 3.65 8.52 -11.84
N LEU A 40 3.57 7.26 -11.43
CA LEU A 40 2.74 6.24 -12.07
C LEU A 40 1.64 5.84 -11.10
N ARG A 41 0.50 6.51 -11.23
CA ARG A 41 -0.68 6.32 -10.38
C ARG A 41 -1.30 4.97 -10.66
N ILE A 42 -1.30 4.09 -9.66
CA ILE A 42 -2.07 2.84 -9.70
C ILE A 42 -3.55 3.21 -9.74
N THR A 43 -4.23 2.80 -10.80
CA THR A 43 -5.68 3.01 -11.01
C THR A 43 -6.48 1.73 -10.79
N ASN A 44 -5.86 0.57 -11.00
CA ASN A 44 -6.47 -0.73 -10.75
C ASN A 44 -5.39 -1.78 -10.47
N THR A 45 -5.72 -2.78 -9.66
CA THR A 45 -4.89 -3.96 -9.44
C THR A 45 -5.75 -5.21 -9.45
N THR A 46 -5.17 -6.33 -9.85
CA THR A 46 -5.77 -7.66 -9.67
C THR A 46 -4.68 -8.64 -9.26
N GLY A 47 -5.07 -9.73 -8.58
CA GLY A 47 -4.12 -10.78 -8.22
C GLY A 47 -3.17 -10.40 -7.08
N GLY A 48 -3.71 -9.90 -5.96
CA GLY A 48 -2.96 -9.77 -4.71
C GLY A 48 -2.55 -11.13 -4.12
N ALA A 49 -3.15 -12.22 -4.61
CA ALA A 49 -2.86 -13.60 -4.27
C ALA A 49 -2.55 -14.42 -5.53
N ILE A 50 -1.42 -15.11 -5.52
CA ILE A 50 -0.97 -16.06 -6.54
C ILE A 50 -1.17 -17.47 -5.99
N ASN A 51 -2.12 -18.21 -6.56
CA ASN A 51 -2.35 -19.60 -6.18
C ASN A 51 -1.20 -20.49 -6.70
N LYS A 52 -0.37 -20.98 -5.77
CA LYS A 52 0.77 -21.88 -6.04
C LYS A 52 0.41 -23.09 -6.90
N ASN A 53 -0.83 -23.58 -6.81
CA ASN A 53 -1.30 -24.77 -7.52
C ASN A 53 -1.85 -24.47 -8.92
N ASP A 54 -1.88 -23.21 -9.33
CA ASP A 54 -2.40 -22.77 -10.62
C ASP A 54 -1.37 -21.87 -11.33
N THR A 55 -0.67 -22.44 -12.32
CA THR A 55 0.32 -21.68 -13.11
C THR A 55 -0.31 -20.54 -13.92
N SER A 56 -1.63 -20.53 -14.11
CA SER A 56 -2.35 -19.43 -14.76
C SER A 56 -2.81 -18.34 -13.80
N SER A 57 -2.65 -18.53 -12.48
CA SER A 57 -2.87 -17.47 -11.50
C SER A 57 -1.99 -16.27 -11.85
N SER A 58 -2.60 -15.09 -11.93
CA SER A 58 -1.93 -13.89 -12.40
C SER A 58 -2.11 -12.72 -11.46
N ALA A 59 -1.22 -11.74 -11.61
CA ALA A 59 -1.31 -10.43 -11.00
C ALA A 59 -1.15 -9.36 -12.06
N SER A 60 -1.90 -8.27 -11.92
CA SER A 60 -1.77 -7.12 -12.81
C SER A 60 -1.89 -5.80 -12.08
N VAL A 61 -1.20 -4.80 -12.61
CA VAL A 61 -1.26 -3.42 -12.17
C VAL A 61 -1.55 -2.56 -13.39
N THR A 62 -2.60 -1.75 -13.30
CA THR A 62 -2.87 -0.68 -14.26
C THR A 62 -2.39 0.62 -13.66
N PHE A 63 -1.50 1.30 -14.34
CA PHE A 63 -0.96 2.58 -13.90
C PHE A 63 -1.05 3.65 -14.99
N GLU A 64 -1.21 4.88 -14.52
CA GLU A 64 -1.35 6.07 -15.35
C GLU A 64 -0.21 7.05 -15.05
N PHE A 65 0.42 7.58 -16.10
CA PHE A 65 1.50 8.55 -15.99
C PHE A 65 0.96 9.97 -15.78
N ASP A 66 1.43 10.63 -14.73
CA ASP A 66 1.05 12.00 -14.38
C ASP A 66 2.23 12.71 -13.66
N GLY A 67 2.02 13.97 -13.27
CA GLY A 67 3.01 14.81 -12.61
C GLY A 67 3.92 15.58 -13.57
N GLN A 68 3.97 15.22 -14.85
CA GLN A 68 4.72 15.86 -15.95
C GLN A 68 3.87 15.88 -17.23
N ASP A 69 4.36 16.55 -18.28
CA ASP A 69 3.65 16.51 -19.58
C ASP A 69 3.74 15.09 -20.17
N PRO A 70 2.65 14.52 -20.74
CA PRO A 70 2.67 13.19 -21.36
C PRO A 70 3.77 12.97 -22.41
N SER A 71 4.20 14.03 -23.10
CA SER A 71 5.31 13.98 -24.07
C SER A 71 6.69 13.81 -23.43
N GLU A 72 6.80 13.98 -22.12
CA GLU A 72 8.04 13.79 -21.37
C GLU A 72 8.27 12.33 -20.96
N LEU A 73 7.26 11.45 -21.08
CA LEU A 73 7.44 10.01 -20.87
C LEU A 73 8.41 9.44 -21.92
N ALA A 74 9.55 8.90 -21.48
CA ALA A 74 10.50 8.23 -22.38
C ALA A 74 10.40 6.70 -22.29
N SER A 75 10.36 6.14 -21.09
CA SER A 75 10.20 4.71 -20.90
C SER A 75 9.72 4.34 -19.50
N VAL A 76 9.22 3.12 -19.35
CA VAL A 76 9.00 2.46 -18.06
C VAL A 76 9.67 1.09 -18.09
N ASP A 77 10.59 0.86 -17.18
CA ASP A 77 11.18 -0.46 -16.94
C ASP A 77 10.43 -1.13 -15.80
N VAL A 78 10.08 -2.41 -16.00
CA VAL A 78 9.36 -3.20 -15.02
C VAL A 78 10.19 -4.41 -14.61
N PHE A 79 10.25 -4.67 -13.32
CA PHE A 79 11.01 -5.73 -12.70
C PHE A 79 10.12 -6.57 -11.82
N LEU A 80 10.47 -7.84 -11.69
CA LEU A 80 9.86 -8.75 -10.74
C LEU A 80 10.95 -9.27 -9.80
N THR A 81 10.64 -9.31 -8.52
CA THR A 81 11.46 -9.92 -7.47
C THR A 81 10.64 -11.01 -6.79
N TYR A 82 11.23 -12.18 -6.61
CA TYR A 82 10.70 -13.23 -5.74
C TYR A 82 11.44 -13.18 -4.40
N THR A 83 10.69 -13.18 -3.30
CA THR A 83 11.22 -13.27 -1.95
C THR A 83 10.64 -14.50 -1.29
N ASP A 84 11.55 -15.39 -0.91
CA ASP A 84 11.29 -16.54 -0.07
C ASP A 84 11.21 -16.06 1.38
N ASN A 85 10.05 -16.29 1.99
CA ASN A 85 9.78 -15.95 3.38
C ASN A 85 9.71 -17.22 4.26
N ASP A 86 9.93 -18.41 3.69
CA ASP A 86 9.92 -19.68 4.41
C ASP A 86 11.33 -20.07 4.84
N ASP A 87 11.64 -19.82 6.11
CA ASP A 87 12.91 -20.24 6.70
C ASP A 87 12.90 -21.69 7.21
N THR A 88 11.78 -22.40 7.09
CA THR A 88 11.56 -23.68 7.76
C THR A 88 12.24 -24.86 7.07
N ASP A 89 12.45 -24.76 5.75
CA ASP A 89 13.14 -25.79 4.97
C ASP A 89 14.67 -25.58 4.89
N GLY A 90 15.14 -24.40 5.34
CA GLY A 90 16.54 -24.01 5.38
C GLY A 90 17.15 -23.68 4.02
N ALA A 91 16.33 -23.47 3.00
CA ALA A 91 16.69 -22.92 1.71
C ALA A 91 16.35 -21.41 1.67
N ASP A 92 16.83 -20.73 0.63
CA ASP A 92 16.51 -19.32 0.35
C ASP A 92 16.50 -19.21 -1.17
N GLU A 93 15.30 -19.24 -1.70
CA GLU A 93 15.04 -19.20 -3.13
C GLU A 93 14.84 -17.78 -3.65
N SER A 94 15.03 -16.77 -2.80
CA SER A 94 14.89 -15.37 -3.17
C SER A 94 15.75 -15.01 -4.39
N VAL A 95 15.13 -14.38 -5.37
CA VAL A 95 15.77 -14.07 -6.64
C VAL A 95 15.16 -12.83 -7.28
N GLY A 96 16.02 -11.99 -7.83
CA GLY A 96 15.63 -10.74 -8.48
C GLY A 96 16.41 -9.54 -7.93
N PRO A 97 16.07 -8.32 -8.38
CA PRO A 97 15.06 -8.04 -9.41
C PRO A 97 15.50 -8.51 -10.81
N LEU A 98 14.58 -9.11 -11.56
CA LEU A 98 14.77 -9.44 -12.99
C LEU A 98 13.77 -8.66 -13.85
N GLN A 99 14.20 -8.19 -15.02
CA GLN A 99 13.33 -7.43 -15.92
C GLN A 99 12.18 -8.32 -16.41
N LEU A 100 10.95 -7.83 -16.20
CA LEU A 100 9.72 -8.49 -16.63
C LEU A 100 9.32 -7.92 -18.00
N GLY A 101 9.56 -8.70 -19.06
CA GLY A 101 9.24 -8.27 -20.42
C GLY A 101 10.19 -7.18 -20.96
N PRO A 102 9.85 -6.56 -22.10
CA PRO A 102 10.63 -5.45 -22.65
C PRO A 102 10.37 -4.15 -21.86
N THR A 103 11.30 -3.20 -21.97
CA THR A 103 11.08 -1.80 -21.57
C THR A 103 9.88 -1.23 -22.33
N LEU A 104 8.93 -0.65 -21.60
CA LEU A 104 7.76 0.01 -22.18
C LEU A 104 8.17 1.39 -22.70
N THR A 105 7.62 1.76 -23.85
CA THR A 105 7.80 3.04 -24.54
C THR A 105 6.45 3.75 -24.65
N PRO A 106 6.38 5.03 -25.04
CA PRO A 106 5.10 5.73 -25.19
C PRO A 106 4.10 5.04 -26.13
N ASP A 107 4.56 4.22 -27.09
CA ASP A 107 3.71 3.47 -27.99
C ASP A 107 2.99 2.28 -27.31
N ASP A 108 3.44 1.88 -26.11
CA ASP A 108 2.84 0.82 -25.28
C ASP A 108 1.74 1.35 -24.32
N PHE A 109 1.41 2.65 -24.42
CA PHE A 109 0.41 3.31 -23.59
C PHE A 109 -0.78 3.75 -24.43
N GLU A 110 -1.97 3.53 -23.87
CA GLU A 110 -3.21 4.09 -24.38
C GLU A 110 -3.48 5.45 -23.71
N VAL A 111 -4.52 6.15 -24.19
CA VAL A 111 -4.97 7.41 -23.58
C VAL A 111 -6.17 7.14 -22.68
N SER A 112 -6.06 7.51 -21.40
CA SER A 112 -7.14 7.35 -20.42
C SER A 112 -8.28 8.36 -20.63
N ASP A 113 -9.36 8.20 -19.86
CA ASP A 113 -10.47 9.17 -19.80
C ASP A 113 -10.03 10.58 -19.35
N PHE A 114 -8.87 10.69 -18.71
CA PHE A 114 -8.27 11.96 -18.28
C PHE A 114 -7.27 12.53 -19.30
N GLY A 115 -7.06 11.85 -20.43
CA GLY A 115 -6.11 12.27 -21.46
C GLY A 115 -4.66 11.96 -21.11
N LEU A 116 -4.40 11.05 -20.16
CA LEU A 116 -3.07 10.69 -19.69
C LEU A 116 -2.64 9.32 -20.23
N PRO A 117 -1.32 9.05 -20.39
CA PRO A 117 -0.83 7.74 -20.78
C PRO A 117 -1.18 6.70 -19.71
N ILE A 118 -1.84 5.61 -20.10
CA ILE A 118 -2.22 4.51 -19.22
C ILE A 118 -1.85 3.17 -19.83
N THR A 119 -1.36 2.24 -19.01
CA THR A 119 -1.05 0.87 -19.45
C THR A 119 -1.28 -0.12 -18.32
N THR A 120 -1.32 -1.40 -18.67
CA THR A 120 -1.47 -2.51 -17.72
C THR A 120 -0.31 -3.47 -17.89
N VAL A 121 0.36 -3.79 -16.78
CA VAL A 121 1.37 -4.85 -16.71
C VAL A 121 0.77 -6.05 -16.00
N GLU A 122 0.96 -7.23 -16.57
CA GLU A 122 0.49 -8.50 -16.01
C GLU A 122 1.62 -9.55 -16.07
N TYR A 123 1.63 -10.45 -15.09
CA TYR A 123 2.39 -11.70 -15.16
C TYR A 123 1.56 -12.86 -14.60
N THR A 124 1.79 -14.07 -15.11
CA THR A 124 1.28 -15.31 -14.51
C THR A 124 2.33 -15.96 -13.62
N LEU A 125 1.91 -16.84 -12.72
CA LEU A 125 2.83 -17.69 -11.95
C LEU A 125 3.75 -18.50 -12.87
N GLY A 126 3.24 -19.01 -13.99
CA GLY A 126 4.04 -19.75 -14.96
C GLY A 126 5.16 -18.90 -15.57
N ASP A 127 4.88 -17.63 -15.90
CA ASP A 127 5.87 -16.69 -16.42
C ASP A 127 6.92 -16.36 -15.36
N ALA A 128 6.49 -16.09 -14.12
CA ALA A 128 7.38 -15.78 -13.00
C ALA A 128 8.33 -16.96 -12.69
N LEU A 129 7.80 -18.19 -12.59
CA LEU A 129 8.61 -19.39 -12.38
C LEU A 129 9.64 -19.57 -13.51
N THR A 130 9.23 -19.33 -14.76
CA THR A 130 10.12 -19.41 -15.93
C THR A 130 11.21 -18.33 -15.88
N LEU A 131 10.85 -17.09 -15.54
CA LEU A 131 11.76 -15.95 -15.43
C LEU A 131 12.86 -16.22 -14.40
N PHE A 132 12.48 -16.78 -13.25
CA PHE A 132 13.39 -17.05 -12.14
C PHE A 132 14.09 -18.41 -12.21
N GLY A 133 13.65 -19.30 -13.12
CA GLY A 133 14.15 -20.67 -13.18
C GLY A 133 13.74 -21.52 -11.97
N LEU A 134 12.63 -21.14 -11.32
CA LEU A 134 12.04 -21.85 -10.18
C LEU A 134 11.01 -22.86 -10.65
N ASN A 135 10.56 -23.72 -9.72
CA ASN A 135 9.41 -24.58 -9.92
C ASN A 135 8.45 -24.47 -8.74
N ALA A 136 7.21 -24.95 -8.91
CA ALA A 136 6.17 -24.80 -7.89
C ALA A 136 6.49 -25.50 -6.56
N SER A 137 7.47 -26.42 -6.48
CA SER A 137 7.87 -27.00 -5.19
C SER A 137 8.85 -26.14 -4.39
N GLN A 138 9.38 -25.09 -5.02
CA GLN A 138 10.34 -24.13 -4.45
C GLN A 138 9.68 -22.80 -4.04
N ILE A 139 8.36 -22.76 -4.06
CA ILE A 139 7.58 -21.64 -3.55
C ILE A 139 6.60 -22.20 -2.55
N THR A 140 6.19 -21.43 -1.56
CA THR A 140 5.30 -21.82 -0.48
C THR A 140 4.31 -20.69 -0.14
N GLY A 141 3.38 -20.97 0.75
CA GLY A 141 2.45 -19.96 1.25
C GLY A 141 3.20 -18.93 2.08
N GLY A 142 2.92 -17.65 1.87
CA GLY A 142 3.61 -16.56 2.57
C GLY A 142 4.82 -15.99 1.82
N ASP A 143 5.32 -16.66 0.78
CA ASP A 143 6.28 -16.05 -0.15
C ASP A 143 5.63 -14.91 -0.93
N ARG A 144 6.45 -14.06 -1.56
CA ARG A 144 5.93 -12.92 -2.30
C ARG A 144 6.64 -12.69 -3.63
N PHE A 145 5.85 -12.24 -4.59
CA PHE A 145 6.32 -11.59 -5.79
C PHE A 145 6.12 -10.08 -5.66
N THR A 146 7.18 -9.31 -5.85
CA THR A 146 7.14 -7.85 -5.86
C THR A 146 7.36 -7.36 -7.27
N LEU A 147 6.33 -6.78 -7.87
CA LEU A 147 6.42 -6.06 -9.13
C LEU A 147 6.90 -4.64 -8.82
N GLU A 148 7.98 -4.21 -9.46
CA GLU A 148 8.58 -2.89 -9.26
C GLU A 148 8.75 -2.20 -10.61
N TRP A 149 8.59 -0.88 -10.66
CA TRP A 149 8.73 -0.14 -11.92
C TRP A 149 9.43 1.20 -11.74
N THR A 150 10.20 1.57 -12.77
CA THR A 150 10.93 2.84 -12.85
C THR A 150 10.52 3.57 -14.11
N VAL A 151 10.02 4.80 -13.97
CA VAL A 151 9.75 5.69 -15.11
C VAL A 151 10.97 6.53 -15.42
N THR A 152 11.31 6.67 -16.69
CA THR A 152 12.36 7.56 -17.21
C THR A 152 11.72 8.63 -18.09
N LEU A 153 12.14 9.88 -17.89
CA LEU A 153 11.72 11.01 -18.70
C LEU A 153 12.66 11.27 -19.87
N THR A 154 12.21 12.02 -20.87
CA THR A 154 13.00 12.39 -22.06
C THR A 154 14.23 13.24 -21.72
N ASP A 155 14.24 13.90 -20.56
CA ASP A 155 15.38 14.64 -20.02
C ASP A 155 16.37 13.78 -19.22
N GLY A 156 16.07 12.49 -19.04
CA GLY A 156 16.91 11.50 -18.36
C GLY A 156 16.67 11.37 -16.85
N ARG A 157 15.75 12.14 -16.24
CA ARG A 157 15.33 11.90 -14.85
C ARG A 157 14.60 10.56 -14.73
N THR A 158 14.80 9.88 -13.61
CA THR A 158 14.16 8.59 -13.30
C THR A 158 13.45 8.64 -11.97
N PHE A 159 12.31 7.94 -11.85
CA PHE A 159 11.57 7.80 -10.61
C PHE A 159 11.12 6.35 -10.43
N GLY A 160 11.40 5.76 -9.27
CA GLY A 160 11.10 4.35 -8.99
C GLY A 160 10.99 4.03 -7.49
N PRO A 161 11.16 2.75 -7.11
CA PRO A 161 11.15 2.32 -5.71
C PRO A 161 12.23 3.06 -4.92
N GLY A 162 11.81 3.88 -3.94
CA GLY A 162 12.68 4.71 -3.11
C GLY A 162 12.55 6.22 -3.33
N ASP A 163 11.97 6.65 -4.44
CA ASP A 163 11.70 8.08 -4.70
C ASP A 163 10.34 8.55 -4.13
N ALA A 164 9.46 7.60 -3.79
CA ALA A 164 8.16 7.90 -3.21
C ALA A 164 8.27 8.21 -1.71
N ASN A 165 7.94 9.44 -1.32
CA ASN A 165 7.64 9.77 0.07
C ASN A 165 6.25 9.23 0.46
N GLY A 166 5.89 9.30 1.75
CA GLY A 166 4.63 8.76 2.26
C GLY A 166 3.36 9.30 1.59
N ASN A 167 3.38 10.51 1.02
CA ASN A 167 2.23 11.04 0.27
C ASN A 167 2.12 10.44 -1.13
N VAL A 168 3.28 10.21 -1.79
CA VAL A 168 3.33 9.62 -3.14
C VAL A 168 3.01 8.13 -3.10
N SER A 169 3.54 7.42 -2.09
CA SER A 169 3.36 5.97 -1.95
C SER A 169 2.00 5.53 -1.41
N ALA A 170 1.22 6.44 -0.80
CA ALA A 170 -0.08 6.13 -0.26
C ALA A 170 -1.08 5.67 -1.34
N VAL A 171 -1.30 4.36 -1.42
CA VAL A 171 -2.28 3.74 -2.31
C VAL A 171 -3.69 4.22 -1.91
N GLY A 172 -4.50 4.62 -2.89
CA GLY A 172 -5.81 5.24 -2.66
C GLY A 172 -5.79 6.74 -2.38
N GLY A 173 -4.60 7.34 -2.22
CA GLY A 173 -4.40 8.78 -2.29
C GLY A 173 -4.41 9.31 -3.74
N PHE A 174 -4.28 10.63 -3.92
CA PHE A 174 -4.26 11.23 -5.27
C PHE A 174 -3.12 10.68 -6.15
N TYR A 175 -1.93 10.49 -5.55
CA TYR A 175 -0.75 9.99 -6.25
C TYR A 175 -0.80 8.47 -6.44
N SER A 176 -1.09 7.71 -5.38
CA SER A 176 -1.22 6.24 -5.40
C SER A 176 -0.10 5.56 -6.22
N SER A 177 1.15 6.01 -6.03
CA SER A 177 2.32 5.64 -6.82
C SER A 177 3.46 5.13 -5.92
N PRO A 178 3.29 3.97 -5.26
CA PRO A 178 4.36 3.35 -4.47
C PRO A 178 5.53 2.82 -5.30
N TYR A 179 5.41 2.80 -6.64
CA TYR A 179 6.35 2.18 -7.57
C TYR A 179 6.55 0.68 -7.39
N ASN A 180 5.68 0.04 -6.61
CA ASN A 180 5.68 -1.39 -6.42
C ASN A 180 4.27 -1.93 -6.17
N TYR A 181 4.10 -3.23 -6.40
CA TYR A 181 2.92 -3.99 -6.05
C TYR A 181 3.33 -5.39 -5.60
N VAL A 182 2.79 -5.82 -4.46
CA VAL A 182 3.11 -7.13 -3.87
C VAL A 182 1.96 -8.08 -4.13
N SER A 183 2.29 -9.26 -4.64
CA SER A 183 1.39 -10.40 -4.77
C SER A 183 1.90 -11.53 -3.89
N LEU A 184 1.08 -12.01 -2.96
CA LEU A 184 1.43 -13.09 -2.04
C LEU A 184 1.22 -14.44 -2.71
N VAL A 185 2.15 -15.37 -2.53
CA VAL A 185 1.94 -16.77 -2.86
C VAL A 185 1.02 -17.37 -1.81
N VAL A 186 -0.09 -17.95 -2.26
CA VAL A 186 -1.10 -18.56 -1.40
C VAL A 186 -1.44 -19.98 -1.84
N CYS A 187 -1.95 -20.75 -0.89
CA CYS A 187 -2.73 -21.96 -1.16
C CYS A 187 -4.23 -21.65 -0.99
N PRO A 188 -5.14 -22.57 -1.33
CA PRO A 188 -6.53 -22.46 -0.91
C PRO A 188 -6.63 -22.47 0.63
N PRO A 189 -7.31 -21.50 1.27
CA PRO A 189 -7.43 -21.45 2.72
C PRO A 189 -8.31 -22.59 3.25
N GLN A 190 -8.00 -23.06 4.47
CA GLN A 190 -8.87 -24.03 5.15
C GLN A 190 -10.23 -23.40 5.43
N PRO A 191 -11.34 -24.06 5.04
CA PRO A 191 -12.67 -23.57 5.35
C PRO A 191 -12.96 -23.72 6.84
N GLY A 192 -13.74 -22.78 7.38
CA GLY A 192 -14.13 -22.78 8.78
C GLY A 192 -13.83 -21.47 9.49
N VAL A 193 -13.79 -21.54 10.82
CA VAL A 193 -13.64 -20.37 11.68
C VAL A 193 -12.17 -20.09 11.91
N TRP A 194 -11.72 -18.93 11.44
CA TRP A 194 -10.40 -18.39 11.75
C TRP A 194 -10.54 -17.41 12.91
N THR A 195 -9.53 -17.40 13.78
CA THR A 195 -9.50 -16.59 15.00
C THR A 195 -8.41 -15.54 14.89
N ILE A 196 -8.75 -14.30 15.25
CA ILE A 196 -7.84 -13.17 15.28
C ILE A 196 -7.81 -12.65 16.71
N ASP A 197 -6.71 -12.89 17.40
CA ASP A 197 -6.44 -12.36 18.73
C ASP A 197 -5.68 -11.05 18.59
N MET A 198 -6.18 -9.99 19.23
CA MET A 198 -5.72 -8.61 19.06
C MET A 198 -5.33 -8.03 20.41
N GLU A 199 -4.27 -7.24 20.43
CA GLU A 199 -3.76 -6.52 21.58
C GLU A 199 -3.47 -5.06 21.21
N ASP A 200 -3.68 -4.18 22.18
CA ASP A 200 -3.27 -2.78 22.18
C ASP A 200 -2.56 -2.48 23.50
N THR A 201 -1.28 -2.14 23.40
CA THR A 201 -0.42 -1.93 24.57
C THR A 201 -0.68 -0.60 25.30
N TYR A 202 -1.37 0.37 24.69
CA TYR A 202 -1.70 1.65 25.33
C TYR A 202 -3.10 1.67 25.93
N GLY A 203 -3.99 0.79 25.46
CA GLY A 203 -5.34 0.59 26.01
C GLY A 203 -6.31 1.71 25.63
N ASP A 204 -6.09 2.36 24.49
CA ASP A 204 -6.96 3.38 23.90
C ASP A 204 -7.58 2.93 22.55
N GLY A 205 -7.33 1.66 22.18
CA GLY A 205 -7.84 0.99 21.00
C GLY A 205 -6.86 1.03 19.82
N TRP A 206 -7.36 0.71 18.63
CA TRP A 206 -6.49 0.64 17.45
C TRP A 206 -6.44 1.93 16.63
N GLN A 207 -5.25 2.52 16.54
CA GLN A 207 -4.89 3.60 15.63
C GLN A 207 -3.98 3.08 14.51
N THR A 208 -4.59 2.66 13.41
CA THR A 208 -3.88 1.90 12.37
C THR A 208 -3.21 2.81 11.33
N SER A 209 -4.01 3.53 10.54
CA SER A 209 -3.51 4.32 9.40
C SER A 209 -3.16 5.76 9.76
N SER A 210 -3.63 6.28 10.89
CA SER A 210 -3.38 7.65 11.35
C SER A 210 -3.50 7.76 12.86
N GLY A 211 -2.99 8.86 13.42
CA GLY A 211 -3.17 9.18 14.84
C GLY A 211 -4.62 9.46 15.26
N GLY A 212 -5.56 9.51 14.31
CA GLY A 212 -7.00 9.65 14.57
C GLY A 212 -7.78 8.37 14.34
N GLY A 213 -7.14 7.20 14.36
CA GLY A 213 -7.75 5.92 14.01
C GLY A 213 -7.43 5.49 12.57
N GLY A 214 -8.23 4.57 12.03
CA GLY A 214 -8.04 4.01 10.70
C GLY A 214 -8.97 2.83 10.41
N SER A 215 -8.66 2.03 9.39
CA SER A 215 -9.37 0.77 9.09
C SER A 215 -8.80 -0.41 9.88
N GLY A 216 -9.56 -1.48 10.02
CA GLY A 216 -9.12 -2.75 10.62
C GLY A 216 -8.29 -3.59 9.66
N ILE A 217 -7.84 -4.76 10.14
CA ILE A 217 -7.27 -5.79 9.26
C ILE A 217 -8.37 -6.26 8.34
N THR A 218 -8.12 -6.25 7.02
CA THR A 218 -9.06 -6.77 6.04
C THR A 218 -8.69 -8.18 5.61
N PHE A 219 -9.69 -9.01 5.34
CA PHE A 219 -9.55 -10.33 4.74
C PHE A 219 -10.43 -10.39 3.49
N GLU A 220 -9.81 -10.35 2.32
CA GLU A 220 -10.49 -10.39 1.02
C GLU A 220 -10.42 -11.80 0.43
N LEU A 221 -11.59 -12.37 0.13
CA LEU A 221 -11.72 -13.68 -0.52
C LEU A 221 -11.73 -13.55 -2.04
N ASN A 222 -11.50 -14.68 -2.73
CA ASN A 222 -11.50 -14.75 -4.20
C ASN A 222 -12.81 -14.32 -4.89
N ASP A 223 -13.92 -14.19 -4.16
CA ASP A 223 -15.21 -13.73 -4.68
C ASP A 223 -15.49 -12.23 -4.43
N GLY A 224 -14.52 -11.51 -3.85
CA GLY A 224 -14.64 -10.10 -3.48
C GLY A 224 -15.31 -9.86 -2.12
N THR A 225 -15.66 -10.91 -1.37
CA THR A 225 -16.11 -10.76 0.02
C THR A 225 -14.96 -10.23 0.87
N VAL A 226 -15.22 -9.17 1.63
CA VAL A 226 -14.25 -8.56 2.56
C VAL A 226 -14.78 -8.63 3.99
N PHE A 227 -13.97 -9.19 4.89
CA PHE A 227 -14.15 -9.06 6.33
C PHE A 227 -13.20 -7.99 6.85
N GLU A 228 -13.63 -7.20 7.83
CA GLU A 228 -12.78 -6.24 8.51
C GLU A 228 -12.85 -6.50 10.01
N VAL A 229 -11.68 -6.57 10.67
CA VAL A 229 -11.58 -6.80 12.12
C VAL A 229 -10.68 -5.75 12.77
N SER A 230 -11.10 -5.22 13.91
CA SER A 230 -10.26 -4.35 14.75
C SER A 230 -10.76 -4.31 16.19
N LEU A 231 -9.94 -3.77 17.08
CA LEU A 231 -10.40 -3.24 18.36
C LEU A 231 -11.10 -1.89 18.17
N CYS A 232 -12.11 -1.61 18.99
CA CYS A 232 -12.72 -0.29 19.04
C CYS A 232 -11.72 0.74 19.59
N SER A 233 -11.80 1.98 19.12
CA SER A 233 -10.86 3.06 19.46
C SER A 233 -11.58 4.33 19.89
N ASP A 234 -10.98 5.05 20.84
CA ASP A 234 -11.49 6.34 21.32
C ASP A 234 -11.34 7.46 20.27
N TYR A 235 -10.51 7.22 19.25
CA TYR A 235 -10.16 8.21 18.25
C TYR A 235 -11.02 8.14 16.98
N GLY A 236 -11.91 7.17 16.86
CA GLY A 236 -12.89 7.12 15.78
C GLY A 236 -13.82 5.91 15.85
N PRO A 237 -15.14 6.08 15.62
CA PRO A 237 -16.08 4.97 15.64
C PRO A 237 -15.80 4.03 14.46
N ARG A 238 -15.68 2.73 14.74
CA ARG A 238 -15.55 1.67 13.75
C ARG A 238 -16.74 0.72 13.85
N PRO A 239 -17.66 0.70 12.88
CA PRO A 239 -18.78 -0.25 12.91
C PRO A 239 -18.27 -1.68 12.96
N GLY A 240 -18.73 -2.48 13.95
CA GLY A 240 -18.38 -3.89 14.04
C GLY A 240 -17.00 -4.20 14.63
N CYS A 241 -16.31 -3.20 15.20
CA CYS A 241 -15.10 -3.46 16.00
C CYS A 241 -15.42 -4.27 17.27
N VAL A 242 -14.41 -4.93 17.81
CA VAL A 242 -14.48 -5.65 19.08
C VAL A 242 -14.45 -4.63 20.22
N GLU A 243 -15.50 -4.63 21.06
CA GLU A 243 -15.65 -3.75 22.23
C GLU A 243 -14.98 -4.34 23.48
N ASP A 244 -14.80 -3.52 24.53
CA ASP A 244 -14.29 -3.99 25.82
C ASP A 244 -15.22 -5.09 26.38
N PRO A 245 -14.72 -6.30 26.66
CA PRO A 245 -15.53 -7.39 27.21
C PRO A 245 -16.15 -7.07 28.58
N ASN A 246 -15.64 -6.06 29.29
CA ASN A 246 -16.19 -5.59 30.56
C ASN A 246 -17.30 -4.54 30.39
N ASP A 247 -17.59 -4.10 29.16
CA ASP A 247 -18.68 -3.18 28.79
C ASP A 247 -18.75 -1.95 29.72
N VAL A 248 -17.59 -1.38 30.06
CA VAL A 248 -17.55 -0.14 30.84
C VAL A 248 -17.82 1.00 29.86
N ALA A 249 -18.96 1.68 30.01
CA ALA A 249 -19.36 2.77 29.12
C ALA A 249 -18.23 3.82 28.98
N GLY A 250 -17.71 3.99 27.76
CA GLY A 250 -16.60 4.90 27.47
C GLY A 250 -15.20 4.32 27.74
N SER A 251 -15.08 3.00 27.84
CA SER A 251 -13.81 2.27 27.80
C SER A 251 -13.61 1.63 26.43
N VAL A 252 -12.34 1.49 26.04
CA VAL A 252 -11.90 0.84 24.82
C VAL A 252 -11.02 -0.36 25.18
N PRO A 253 -11.09 -1.47 24.42
CA PRO A 253 -10.36 -2.68 24.75
C PRO A 253 -8.87 -2.53 24.50
N SER A 254 -8.06 -2.99 25.46
CA SER A 254 -6.63 -3.26 25.27
C SER A 254 -6.35 -4.65 24.68
N GLN A 255 -7.39 -5.47 24.54
CA GLN A 255 -7.32 -6.81 23.94
C GLN A 255 -8.71 -7.26 23.48
N GLY A 256 -8.75 -8.16 22.49
CA GLY A 256 -10.00 -8.72 22.00
C GLY A 256 -9.80 -9.85 21.01
N THR A 257 -10.84 -10.65 20.81
CA THR A 257 -10.84 -11.75 19.85
C THR A 257 -11.97 -11.55 18.85
N ALA A 258 -11.63 -11.62 17.56
CA ALA A 258 -12.58 -11.64 16.46
C ALA A 258 -12.50 -12.98 15.72
N THR A 259 -13.56 -13.30 14.97
CA THR A 259 -13.57 -14.48 14.10
C THR A 259 -14.10 -14.15 12.73
N ILE A 260 -13.51 -14.75 11.70
CA ILE A 260 -14.05 -14.76 10.33
C ILE A 260 -14.38 -16.20 9.94
N THR A 261 -15.38 -16.39 9.08
CA THR A 261 -15.73 -17.73 8.56
C THR A 261 -15.40 -17.79 7.08
N VAL A 262 -14.41 -18.60 6.73
CA VAL A 262 -14.02 -18.86 5.34
C VAL A 262 -14.92 -19.97 4.77
N PRO A 263 -15.68 -19.71 3.69
CA PRO A 263 -16.53 -20.73 3.06
C PRO A 263 -15.72 -21.86 2.42
N GLU A 264 -16.34 -23.05 2.32
CA GLU A 264 -15.80 -24.16 1.52
C GLU A 264 -15.70 -23.75 0.05
N GLY A 265 -14.59 -24.13 -0.60
CA GLY A 265 -14.33 -23.80 -2.00
C GLY A 265 -13.68 -22.43 -2.23
N THR A 266 -13.35 -21.69 -1.16
CA THR A 266 -12.52 -20.47 -1.27
C THR A 266 -11.15 -20.85 -1.85
N SER A 267 -10.74 -20.18 -2.92
CA SER A 267 -9.50 -20.50 -3.64
C SER A 267 -8.32 -19.62 -3.26
N SER A 268 -8.58 -18.45 -2.70
CA SER A 268 -7.55 -17.53 -2.19
C SER A 268 -8.14 -16.59 -1.14
N MET A 269 -7.30 -16.17 -0.20
CA MET A 269 -7.60 -15.12 0.76
C MET A 269 -6.36 -14.24 0.95
N VAL A 270 -6.54 -12.93 0.87
CA VAL A 270 -5.48 -11.93 1.15
C VAL A 270 -5.87 -11.20 2.43
N ALA A 271 -4.97 -11.20 3.40
CA ALA A 271 -5.11 -10.39 4.61
C ALA A 271 -4.21 -9.15 4.51
N THR A 272 -4.70 -7.98 4.88
CA THR A 272 -3.92 -6.71 4.83
C THR A 272 -4.00 -5.99 6.16
N PHE A 273 -2.85 -5.62 6.70
CA PHE A 273 -2.73 -4.77 7.88
C PHE A 273 -2.56 -3.30 7.46
N PRO A 274 -3.45 -2.38 7.87
CA PRO A 274 -3.34 -0.98 7.49
C PRO A 274 -2.17 -0.23 8.15
N GLY A 275 -1.51 -0.84 9.14
CA GLY A 275 -0.36 -0.30 9.83
C GLY A 275 -0.58 -0.08 11.31
N ASP A 276 0.50 0.28 11.99
CA ASP A 276 0.54 0.60 13.41
C ASP A 276 1.11 2.01 13.60
N PHE A 277 0.22 3.00 13.73
CA PHE A 277 0.63 4.40 13.72
C PHE A 277 1.46 4.78 14.95
N TYR A 278 1.13 4.22 16.11
CA TYR A 278 1.79 4.53 17.39
C TYR A 278 2.76 3.45 17.85
N GLY A 279 2.85 2.32 17.16
CA GLY A 279 3.70 1.21 17.55
C GLY A 279 3.15 0.45 18.75
N GLU A 280 1.82 0.29 18.82
CA GLU A 280 1.08 -0.26 19.97
C GLU A 280 0.30 -1.54 19.65
N ILE A 281 0.18 -1.90 18.36
CA ILE A 281 -0.73 -2.94 17.87
C ILE A 281 0.00 -4.28 17.72
N ALA A 282 -0.55 -5.32 18.36
CA ALA A 282 -0.13 -6.71 18.12
C ALA A 282 -1.33 -7.59 17.79
N PHE A 283 -1.09 -8.64 17.02
CA PHE A 283 -2.13 -9.61 16.70
C PHE A 283 -1.58 -10.98 16.33
N THR A 284 -2.40 -12.00 16.54
CA THR A 284 -2.15 -13.39 16.12
C THR A 284 -3.32 -13.89 15.29
N ILE A 285 -3.05 -14.50 14.13
CA ILE A 285 -4.05 -15.12 13.28
C ILE A 285 -3.89 -16.63 13.37
N THR A 286 -4.97 -17.31 13.76
CA THR A 286 -5.03 -18.76 13.94
C THR A 286 -6.06 -19.37 13.01
N SER A 287 -5.69 -20.44 12.32
CA SER A 287 -6.56 -21.15 11.39
C SER A 287 -7.58 -22.07 12.09
N PRO A 288 -8.56 -22.63 11.35
CA PRO A 288 -9.55 -23.55 11.90
C PRO A 288 -8.96 -24.85 12.47
N THR A 289 -7.75 -25.23 12.08
CA THR A 289 -7.05 -26.42 12.60
C THR A 289 -6.30 -26.12 13.91
N GLY A 290 -6.20 -24.84 14.30
CA GLY A 290 -5.46 -24.37 15.47
C GLY A 290 -4.01 -23.96 15.18
N ASN A 291 -3.59 -23.93 13.92
CA ASN A 291 -2.26 -23.47 13.52
C ASN A 291 -2.17 -21.94 13.57
N VAL A 292 -1.11 -21.41 14.17
CA VAL A 292 -0.80 -19.97 14.12
C VAL A 292 -0.13 -19.68 12.79
N LEU A 293 -0.75 -18.82 11.99
CA LEU A 293 -0.33 -18.50 10.63
C LEU A 293 0.39 -17.16 10.51
N ALA A 294 0.11 -16.24 11.43
CA ALA A 294 0.81 -14.97 11.54
C ALA A 294 0.84 -14.50 12.99
N ASN A 295 1.94 -13.85 13.35
CA ASN A 295 2.12 -13.24 14.66
C ASN A 295 2.88 -11.91 14.50
N TYR A 296 2.18 -10.80 14.73
CA TYR A 296 2.67 -9.45 14.51
C TYR A 296 2.87 -8.75 15.85
N SER A 297 4.01 -8.08 15.99
CA SER A 297 4.37 -7.31 17.20
C SER A 297 4.13 -5.81 17.02
N PRO A 298 4.09 -5.03 18.12
CA PRO A 298 3.97 -3.58 18.03
C PRO A 298 5.07 -2.95 17.17
N GLY A 299 4.71 -1.96 16.36
CA GLY A 299 5.57 -1.28 15.40
C GLY A 299 5.66 -1.97 14.03
N SER A 300 4.85 -3.00 13.78
CA SER A 300 4.80 -3.66 12.47
C SER A 300 4.33 -2.70 11.37
N SER A 301 4.95 -2.77 10.20
CA SER A 301 4.60 -1.92 9.05
C SER A 301 3.24 -2.30 8.45
N ALA A 302 2.59 -1.32 7.83
CA ALA A 302 1.44 -1.57 6.97
C ALA A 302 1.80 -2.46 5.78
N GLY A 303 0.84 -3.26 5.30
CA GLY A 303 1.00 -4.06 4.09
C GLY A 303 0.22 -5.37 4.14
N PRO A 304 0.38 -6.21 3.10
CA PRO A 304 -0.12 -7.57 3.10
C PRO A 304 0.43 -8.35 4.30
N ILE A 305 -0.41 -9.23 4.86
CA ILE A 305 -0.02 -10.14 5.93
C ILE A 305 0.40 -11.46 5.30
N ASP A 306 1.64 -11.85 5.54
CA ASP A 306 2.19 -13.13 5.09
C ASP A 306 1.51 -14.24 5.91
N LEU A 307 0.66 -15.04 5.27
CA LEU A 307 -0.09 -16.13 5.89
C LEU A 307 0.35 -17.46 5.26
N ASP A 308 1.20 -18.23 5.94
CA ASP A 308 1.54 -19.58 5.48
C ASP A 308 0.54 -20.61 6.00
N TYR A 309 -0.47 -20.92 5.19
CA TYR A 309 -1.41 -22.01 5.41
C TYR A 309 -1.32 -23.10 4.32
N CYS A 310 -0.21 -23.15 3.57
CA CYS A 310 -0.03 -24.20 2.58
C CYS A 310 0.16 -25.59 3.21
N ASN A 311 0.68 -25.62 4.44
CA ASN A 311 0.86 -26.84 5.23
C ASN A 311 -0.28 -27.08 6.23
N ASP A 312 -1.30 -26.20 6.23
CA ASP A 312 -2.40 -26.28 7.16
C ASP A 312 -3.38 -27.39 6.72
N THR A 313 -3.35 -28.53 7.42
CA THR A 313 -4.16 -29.72 7.10
C THR A 313 -4.86 -30.25 8.35
N PHE A 314 -6.07 -30.78 8.17
CA PHE A 314 -6.84 -31.46 9.22
C PHE A 314 -6.27 -32.83 9.60
#